data_AF-A0A1Y3TWA3-F1
#
_entry.id   AF-A0A1Y3TWA3-F1
#
_cell.length_a   1.000
_cell.length_b   1.000
_cell.length_c   1.000
_cell.angle_alpha   90.00
_cell.angle_beta   90.00
_cell.angle_gamma   90.00
#
_symmetry.space_group_name_H-M   'P 1'
#
loop_
_entity.id
_entity.type
_entity.pdbx_description
1 polymer ?
#
loop_
_entity_poly.entity_id
_entity_poly.type
_entity_poly.pdbx_seq_one_letter_code
_entity_poly.pdbx_strand_id
1 'polypeptide(L)'
;MTRGRKTAVFSVVGLFLLLAAVGYCFRGHQGGDAPIQKKSAVPPGTLTGVTYSHTSGMVARADFAITLSPEAILETSYYPALDPDTAEDEEWYHPSTKENVPITAAQWSDVEQIILELYPLMEPIPENRREVKLPPGIEVMDGGDSTSLILTWSTEDGTRSIRYNPPNDRRIHTLIALLEELADPIGREIPRYAPPELSGFYMGQSGALFSKDYSFQFDRGPSVVYGEDAPYILRARFTPSGRKQEIWSDWVVSDEEWDAFTAFAEEIRLEEQPDGSSEKPACTIYYSDGEQQQKKLDQETAKQLRAYFTELALCLLDEQP
;
A
#
# COMPACT_ATOMS: atom_id res chain seq x y z
N MET A 1 -36.14 13.82 54.10
CA MET A 1 -35.62 13.45 52.77
C MET A 1 -34.19 13.99 52.63
N THR A 2 -33.17 13.16 52.79
CA THR A 2 -31.79 13.49 52.43
C THR A 2 -31.15 12.22 51.86
N ARG A 3 -31.05 12.22 50.53
CA ARG A 3 -30.65 11.09 49.68
C ARG A 3 -29.12 11.04 49.62
N GLY A 4 -28.55 9.86 49.87
CA GLY A 4 -27.12 9.63 49.94
C GLY A 4 -26.40 9.83 48.60
N ARG A 5 -25.14 10.28 48.71
CA ARG A 5 -24.14 10.28 47.63
C ARG A 5 -22.85 9.72 48.25
N LYS A 6 -22.60 8.42 48.05
CA LYS A 6 -21.28 7.84 48.27
C LYS A 6 -20.55 7.87 46.92
N THR A 7 -19.62 8.78 46.79
CA THR A 7 -18.72 8.90 45.64
C THR A 7 -17.75 7.72 45.67
N ALA A 8 -17.79 6.86 44.65
CA ALA A 8 -16.79 5.83 44.45
C ALA A 8 -15.51 6.50 43.94
N VAL A 9 -14.50 6.62 44.81
CA VAL A 9 -13.15 7.01 44.43
C VAL A 9 -12.47 5.76 43.86
N PHE A 10 -12.56 5.57 42.54
CA PHE A 10 -11.76 4.55 41.87
C PHE A 10 -10.32 5.06 41.79
N SER A 11 -9.43 4.42 42.55
CA SER A 11 -8.02 4.75 42.64
C SER A 11 -7.32 4.54 41.29
N VAL A 12 -6.84 5.63 40.70
CA VAL A 12 -5.98 5.66 39.49
C VAL A 12 -4.76 4.73 39.64
N VAL A 13 -4.34 4.46 40.87
CA VAL A 13 -3.22 3.55 41.19
C VAL A 13 -3.59 2.08 40.88
N GLY A 14 -4.85 1.69 41.04
CA GLY A 14 -5.32 0.33 40.71
C GLY A 14 -5.33 0.05 39.21
N LEU A 15 -5.70 1.06 38.40
CA LEU A 15 -5.68 0.96 36.94
C LEU A 15 -4.24 0.92 36.40
N PHE A 16 -3.34 1.72 36.98
CA PHE A 16 -1.91 1.69 36.62
C PHE A 16 -1.24 0.36 36.95
N LEU A 17 -1.58 -0.27 38.09
CA LEU A 17 -1.05 -1.60 38.45
C LEU A 17 -1.59 -2.71 37.54
N LEU A 18 -2.84 -2.61 37.10
CA LEU A 18 -3.41 -3.54 36.11
C LEU A 18 -2.74 -3.39 34.74
N LEU A 19 -2.51 -2.15 34.28
CA LEU A 19 -1.79 -1.90 33.03
C LEU A 19 -0.31 -2.30 33.09
N ALA A 20 0.35 -2.11 34.24
CA ALA A 20 1.71 -2.57 34.45
C ALA A 20 1.82 -4.10 34.51
N ALA A 21 0.85 -4.80 35.10
CA ALA A 21 0.79 -6.26 35.10
C ALA A 21 0.51 -6.83 33.70
N VAL A 22 -0.38 -6.20 32.93
CA VAL A 22 -0.62 -6.55 31.51
C VAL A 22 0.65 -6.31 30.68
N GLY A 23 1.33 -5.18 30.88
CA GLY A 23 2.60 -4.87 30.23
C GLY A 23 3.74 -5.83 30.61
N TYR A 24 3.80 -6.28 31.86
CA TYR A 24 4.81 -7.24 32.32
C TYR A 24 4.52 -8.68 31.85
N CYS A 25 3.25 -9.09 31.79
CA CYS A 25 2.85 -10.34 31.15
C CYS A 25 3.11 -10.32 29.63
N PHE A 26 2.96 -9.17 28.97
CA PHE A 26 3.31 -9.01 27.55
C PHE A 26 4.83 -9.09 27.31
N ARG A 27 5.64 -8.55 28.24
CA ARG A 27 7.12 -8.54 28.11
C ARG A 27 7.76 -9.86 28.53
N GLY A 28 7.17 -10.58 29.48
CA GLY A 28 7.68 -11.86 30.02
C GLY A 28 7.46 -13.09 29.13
N HIS A 29 6.70 -12.98 28.03
CA HIS A 29 6.42 -14.09 27.12
C HIS A 29 7.18 -14.02 25.78
N GLN A 30 8.22 -13.19 25.69
CA GLN A 30 9.17 -13.11 24.56
C GLN A 30 10.38 -14.06 24.69
N GLY A 31 10.34 -15.06 25.56
CA GLY A 31 11.41 -16.06 25.70
C GLY A 31 11.04 -17.39 25.06
N GLY A 32 11.19 -17.50 23.74
CA GLY A 32 11.04 -18.74 22.99
C GLY A 32 11.77 -18.61 21.67
N ASP A 33 13.01 -19.08 21.63
CA ASP A 33 13.93 -19.00 20.50
C ASP A 33 13.40 -19.79 19.29
N ALA A 34 12.57 -19.16 18.46
CA ALA A 34 12.43 -19.55 17.06
C ALA A 34 13.38 -18.67 16.24
N PRO A 35 14.19 -19.22 15.33
CA PRO A 35 15.11 -18.42 14.54
C PRO A 35 14.31 -17.43 13.69
N ILE A 36 14.45 -16.16 14.01
CA ILE A 36 13.97 -15.05 13.18
C ILE A 36 14.59 -15.26 11.80
N GLN A 37 13.76 -15.57 10.79
CA GLN A 37 14.23 -15.65 9.41
C GLN A 37 14.79 -14.27 9.04
N LYS A 38 16.11 -14.17 8.93
CA LYS A 38 16.77 -12.92 8.56
C LYS A 38 16.44 -12.59 7.12
N LYS A 39 16.05 -11.33 6.87
CA LYS A 39 15.89 -10.75 5.54
C LYS A 39 17.17 -10.98 4.74
N SER A 40 17.07 -11.74 3.66
CA SER A 40 18.14 -11.97 2.68
C SER A 40 17.71 -11.31 1.37
N ALA A 41 18.59 -10.52 0.76
CA ALA A 41 18.35 -9.98 -0.58
C ALA A 41 18.47 -11.04 -1.69
N VAL A 42 19.05 -12.21 -1.36
CA VAL A 42 19.23 -13.33 -2.28
C VAL A 42 18.14 -14.38 -2.02
N PRO A 43 17.44 -14.87 -3.06
CA PRO A 43 16.51 -15.98 -2.98
C PRO A 43 17.13 -17.23 -2.34
N PRO A 44 16.37 -18.04 -1.61
CA PRO A 44 16.90 -19.21 -0.90
C PRO A 44 17.22 -20.38 -1.85
N GLY A 45 16.79 -20.33 -3.12
CA GLY A 45 16.98 -21.39 -4.11
C GLY A 45 16.33 -21.05 -5.45
N THR A 46 16.02 -22.08 -6.24
CA THR A 46 15.29 -21.94 -7.52
C THR A 46 13.79 -21.86 -7.24
N LEU A 47 13.08 -20.93 -7.87
CA LEU A 47 11.62 -20.84 -7.73
C LEU A 47 10.98 -22.04 -8.43
N THR A 48 10.12 -22.75 -7.73
CA THR A 48 9.47 -23.99 -8.24
C THR A 48 7.97 -24.00 -8.00
N GLY A 49 7.43 -22.97 -7.36
CA GLY A 49 5.99 -22.81 -7.27
C GLY A 49 5.59 -21.48 -6.66
N VAL A 50 4.37 -21.07 -7.01
CA VAL A 50 3.74 -19.83 -6.55
C VAL A 50 2.32 -20.17 -6.15
N THR A 51 1.95 -19.87 -4.91
CA THR A 51 0.57 -19.92 -4.46
C THR A 51 0.13 -18.52 -4.08
N TYR A 52 -0.93 -18.06 -4.72
CA TYR A 52 -1.57 -16.79 -4.43
C TYR A 52 -3.05 -16.99 -4.13
N SER A 53 -3.59 -16.21 -3.20
CA SER A 53 -5.02 -16.14 -2.97
C SER A 53 -5.43 -14.74 -2.55
N HIS A 54 -6.53 -14.24 -3.12
CA HIS A 54 -7.24 -13.05 -2.68
C HIS A 54 -8.72 -13.35 -2.46
N THR A 55 -9.28 -12.89 -1.35
CA THR A 55 -10.71 -13.07 -1.01
C THR A 55 -11.27 -11.79 -0.39
N SER A 56 -12.33 -11.25 -0.98
CA SER A 56 -13.06 -10.04 -0.57
C SER A 56 -14.57 -10.30 -0.40
N GLY A 57 -14.98 -11.58 -0.31
CA GLY A 57 -16.37 -11.96 -0.02
C GLY A 57 -17.16 -12.40 -1.25
N MET A 58 -16.53 -13.18 -2.13
CA MET A 58 -17.11 -13.79 -3.35
C MET A 58 -17.36 -12.78 -4.47
N VAL A 59 -16.44 -11.84 -4.65
CA VAL A 59 -16.53 -10.81 -5.69
C VAL A 59 -16.10 -11.38 -7.04
N ALA A 60 -16.99 -11.29 -8.03
CA ALA A 60 -16.74 -11.69 -9.41
C ALA A 60 -15.46 -11.06 -9.96
N ARG A 61 -14.58 -11.88 -10.53
CA ARG A 61 -13.28 -11.54 -11.12
C ARG A 61 -12.24 -10.91 -10.19
N ALA A 62 -12.57 -10.65 -8.93
CA ALA A 62 -11.61 -10.15 -7.93
C ALA A 62 -11.15 -11.27 -7.00
N ASP A 63 -12.06 -12.17 -6.59
CA ASP A 63 -11.73 -13.28 -5.71
C ASP A 63 -11.19 -14.46 -6.52
N PHE A 64 -9.94 -14.84 -6.25
CA PHE A 64 -9.32 -16.01 -6.86
C PHE A 64 -8.18 -16.59 -6.01
N ALA A 65 -7.92 -17.88 -6.20
CA ALA A 65 -6.75 -18.58 -5.72
C ALA A 65 -6.11 -19.36 -6.86
N ILE A 66 -4.78 -19.42 -6.86
CA ILE A 66 -4.01 -20.14 -7.87
C ILE A 66 -2.73 -20.71 -7.24
N THR A 67 -2.44 -21.96 -7.57
CA THR A 67 -1.17 -22.63 -7.28
C THR A 67 -0.53 -23.06 -8.60
N LEU A 68 0.69 -22.58 -8.83
CA LEU A 68 1.46 -22.77 -10.06
C LEU A 68 2.72 -23.59 -9.79
N SER A 69 3.12 -24.39 -10.77
CA SER A 69 4.48 -24.88 -11.00
C SER A 69 5.00 -24.32 -12.34
N PRO A 70 6.28 -24.53 -12.68
CA PRO A 70 6.83 -24.12 -13.97
C PRO A 70 6.12 -24.72 -15.19
N GLU A 71 5.45 -25.86 -15.02
CA GLU A 71 4.84 -26.62 -16.10
C GLU A 71 3.31 -26.49 -16.14
N ALA A 72 2.66 -26.17 -15.02
CA ALA A 72 1.20 -26.17 -14.95
C ALA A 72 0.62 -25.29 -13.83
N ILE A 73 -0.63 -24.90 -14.02
CA ILE A 73 -1.55 -24.57 -12.94
C ILE A 73 -1.92 -25.89 -12.26
N LEU A 74 -1.44 -26.07 -11.03
CA LEU A 74 -1.75 -27.27 -10.25
C LEU A 74 -3.22 -27.25 -9.81
N GLU A 75 -3.66 -26.10 -9.29
CA GLU A 75 -5.04 -25.85 -8.85
C GLU A 75 -5.35 -24.36 -8.95
N THR A 76 -6.55 -24.01 -9.36
CA THR A 76 -7.09 -22.65 -9.27
C THR A 76 -8.57 -22.66 -9.00
N SER A 77 -9.03 -21.67 -8.24
CA SER A 77 -10.44 -21.33 -8.07
C SER A 77 -10.62 -19.84 -8.30
N TYR A 78 -11.67 -19.45 -9.03
CA TYR A 78 -11.96 -18.04 -9.28
C TYR A 78 -13.46 -17.84 -9.50
N TYR A 79 -13.96 -16.65 -9.18
CA TYR A 79 -15.33 -16.28 -9.50
C TYR A 79 -15.38 -15.64 -10.90
N PRO A 80 -16.10 -16.22 -11.89
CA PRO A 80 -16.12 -15.70 -13.26
C PRO A 80 -16.85 -14.33 -13.39
N ALA A 81 -17.33 -13.94 -14.56
CA ALA A 81 -18.34 -12.88 -14.63
C ALA A 81 -19.72 -13.46 -14.32
N LEU A 82 -20.58 -12.68 -13.68
CA LEU A 82 -22.01 -12.97 -13.60
C LEU A 82 -22.61 -12.84 -15.01
N ASP A 83 -23.19 -13.92 -15.51
CA ASP A 83 -24.00 -13.87 -16.72
C ASP A 83 -25.39 -13.31 -16.35
N PRO A 84 -25.81 -12.15 -16.91
CA PRO A 84 -27.09 -11.54 -16.58
C PRO A 84 -28.29 -12.44 -16.88
N ASP A 85 -28.16 -13.40 -17.82
CA ASP A 85 -29.24 -14.32 -18.18
C ASP A 85 -29.38 -15.49 -17.18
N THR A 86 -28.41 -15.68 -16.28
CA THR A 86 -28.42 -16.69 -15.22
C THR A 86 -28.69 -16.12 -13.82
N ALA A 87 -28.89 -14.80 -13.72
CA ALA A 87 -29.02 -14.10 -12.44
C ALA A 87 -30.37 -14.34 -11.72
N GLU A 88 -31.37 -14.88 -12.42
CA GLU A 88 -32.71 -15.15 -11.86
C GLU A 88 -32.90 -16.58 -11.34
N ASP A 89 -31.95 -17.49 -11.61
CA ASP A 89 -31.99 -18.86 -11.10
C ASP A 89 -31.19 -18.95 -9.78
N GLU A 90 -31.94 -18.90 -8.67
CA GLU A 90 -31.43 -18.95 -7.29
C GLU A 90 -30.69 -20.27 -6.93
N GLU A 91 -29.42 -20.38 -7.31
CA GLU A 91 -28.46 -21.31 -6.69
C GLU A 91 -27.10 -20.59 -6.61
N TRP A 92 -26.79 -20.07 -5.41
CA TRP A 92 -25.59 -19.31 -5.00
C TRP A 92 -24.44 -19.18 -6.01
N TYR A 93 -23.94 -17.96 -6.21
CA TYR A 93 -22.79 -17.70 -7.07
C TYR A 93 -21.57 -18.58 -6.68
N HIS A 94 -21.17 -19.49 -7.56
CA HIS A 94 -20.15 -20.50 -7.29
C HIS A 94 -18.83 -20.19 -8.02
N PRO A 95 -17.67 -20.50 -7.40
CA PRO A 95 -16.39 -20.37 -8.08
C PRO A 95 -16.24 -21.45 -9.16
N SER A 96 -15.58 -21.09 -10.25
CA SER A 96 -15.03 -22.03 -11.22
C SER A 96 -13.70 -22.57 -10.72
N THR A 97 -13.44 -23.87 -10.92
CA THR A 97 -12.17 -24.51 -10.54
C THR A 97 -11.51 -25.17 -11.75
N LYS A 98 -10.17 -25.17 -11.77
CA LYS A 98 -9.35 -25.89 -12.76
C LYS A 98 -8.16 -26.51 -12.06
N GLU A 99 -7.75 -27.69 -12.52
CA GLU A 99 -6.59 -28.41 -11.99
C GLU A 99 -5.75 -28.96 -13.13
N ASN A 100 -4.44 -29.05 -12.92
CA ASN A 100 -3.47 -29.63 -13.86
C ASN A 100 -3.53 -29.06 -15.28
N VAL A 101 -3.72 -27.74 -15.42
CA VAL A 101 -3.75 -27.05 -16.71
C VAL A 101 -2.32 -26.67 -17.11
N PRO A 102 -1.80 -27.11 -18.26
CA PRO A 102 -0.43 -26.78 -18.66
C PRO A 102 -0.25 -25.28 -18.90
N ILE A 103 0.89 -24.75 -18.50
CA ILE A 103 1.34 -23.39 -18.87
C ILE A 103 2.56 -23.47 -19.78
N THR A 104 2.79 -22.42 -20.55
CA THR A 104 3.97 -22.29 -21.39
C THR A 104 5.18 -21.84 -20.57
N ALA A 105 6.38 -22.16 -21.04
CA ALA A 105 7.62 -21.67 -20.43
C ALA A 105 7.70 -20.13 -20.41
N ALA A 106 7.08 -19.46 -21.39
CA ALA A 106 7.01 -17.99 -21.41
C ALA A 106 6.12 -17.45 -20.28
N GLN A 107 4.95 -18.05 -20.06
CA GLN A 107 4.06 -17.67 -18.96
C GLN A 107 4.73 -17.87 -17.60
N TRP A 108 5.47 -18.98 -17.41
CA TRP A 108 6.25 -19.17 -16.19
C TRP A 108 7.36 -18.12 -16.06
N SER A 109 8.11 -17.86 -17.13
CA SER A 109 9.21 -16.89 -17.12
C SER A 109 8.75 -15.48 -16.75
N ASP A 110 7.58 -15.05 -17.22
CA ASP A 110 7.02 -13.73 -16.88
C ASP A 110 6.71 -13.62 -15.38
N VAL A 111 6.11 -14.66 -14.79
CA VAL A 111 5.80 -14.74 -13.35
C VAL A 111 7.09 -14.80 -12.52
N GLU A 112 8.03 -15.67 -12.91
CA GLU A 112 9.31 -15.85 -12.21
C GLU A 112 10.13 -14.56 -12.20
N GLN A 113 10.23 -13.88 -13.34
CA GLN A 113 10.97 -12.63 -13.44
C GLN A 113 10.46 -11.59 -12.44
N ILE A 114 9.14 -11.36 -12.40
CA ILE A 114 8.55 -10.36 -11.51
C ILE A 114 8.75 -10.73 -10.04
N ILE A 115 8.61 -12.01 -9.68
CA ILE A 115 8.85 -12.47 -8.32
C ILE A 115 10.30 -12.24 -7.90
N LEU A 116 11.27 -12.56 -8.77
CA LEU A 116 12.68 -12.34 -8.48
C LEU A 116 13.03 -10.85 -8.36
N GLU A 117 12.41 -10.01 -9.18
CA GLU A 117 12.53 -8.55 -9.12
C GLU A 117 11.95 -7.97 -7.82
N LEU A 118 10.84 -8.54 -7.32
CA LEU A 118 10.16 -8.14 -6.08
C LEU A 118 10.81 -8.71 -4.82
N TYR A 119 11.47 -9.87 -4.92
CA TYR A 119 11.98 -10.63 -3.77
C TYR A 119 12.77 -9.79 -2.74
N PRO A 120 13.67 -8.85 -3.13
CA PRO A 120 14.39 -8.02 -2.16
C PRO A 120 13.50 -7.14 -1.27
N LEU A 121 12.28 -6.85 -1.73
CA LEU A 121 11.28 -6.04 -1.01
C LEU A 121 10.35 -6.89 -0.13
N MET A 122 10.27 -8.19 -0.36
CA MET A 122 9.35 -9.07 0.35
C MET A 122 9.81 -9.35 1.78
N GLU A 123 8.85 -9.39 2.71
CA GLU A 123 9.11 -9.77 4.10
C GLU A 123 8.51 -11.15 4.40
N PRO A 124 9.31 -12.14 4.84
CA PRO A 124 8.79 -13.46 5.17
C PRO A 124 7.92 -13.40 6.43
N ILE A 125 6.75 -14.02 6.37
CA ILE A 125 5.85 -14.17 7.50
C ILE A 125 6.29 -15.43 8.29
N PRO A 126 6.61 -15.31 9.59
CA PRO A 126 7.02 -16.46 10.38
C PRO A 126 5.86 -17.46 10.55
N GLU A 127 6.15 -18.75 10.46
CA GLU A 127 5.17 -19.84 10.61
C GLU A 127 4.41 -19.79 11.96
N ASN A 128 5.05 -19.29 13.02
CA ASN A 128 4.50 -19.21 14.37
C ASN A 128 3.79 -17.87 14.67
N ARG A 129 3.01 -17.32 13.74
CA ARG A 129 2.12 -16.20 14.08
C ARG A 129 1.00 -16.77 14.96
N ARG A 130 1.13 -16.62 16.29
CA ARG A 130 0.09 -17.04 17.25
C ARG A 130 -1.25 -16.47 16.79
N GLU A 131 -2.17 -17.34 16.39
CA GLU A 131 -3.57 -16.97 16.24
C GLU A 131 -4.02 -16.37 17.57
N VAL A 132 -4.37 -15.09 17.55
CA VAL A 132 -4.98 -14.45 18.71
C VAL A 132 -6.36 -15.08 18.86
N LYS A 133 -6.48 -16.09 19.74
CA LYS A 133 -7.79 -16.63 20.11
C LYS A 133 -8.61 -15.49 20.71
N LEU A 134 -9.64 -15.07 20.00
CA LEU A 134 -10.56 -14.06 20.48
C LEU A 134 -11.32 -14.59 21.71
N PRO A 135 -11.68 -13.70 22.67
CA PRO A 135 -12.52 -14.06 23.79
C PRO A 135 -13.86 -14.68 23.34
N PRO A 136 -14.45 -15.61 24.13
CA PRO A 136 -15.78 -16.14 23.85
C PRO A 136 -16.81 -15.01 23.75
N GLY A 137 -17.57 -14.95 22.66
CA GLY A 137 -18.61 -13.93 22.42
C GLY A 137 -18.20 -12.79 21.49
N ILE A 138 -16.98 -12.77 20.95
CA ILE A 138 -16.61 -11.93 19.81
C ILE A 138 -16.69 -12.79 18.55
N GLU A 139 -17.76 -12.61 17.78
CA GLU A 139 -17.84 -13.12 16.41
C GLU A 139 -17.20 -12.09 15.48
N VAL A 140 -16.24 -12.53 14.68
CA VAL A 140 -15.71 -11.73 13.57
C VAL A 140 -16.79 -11.75 12.50
N MET A 141 -17.62 -10.70 12.48
CA MET A 141 -18.76 -10.60 11.57
C MET A 141 -18.40 -10.13 10.15
N ASP A 142 -17.13 -9.78 9.92
CA ASP A 142 -16.66 -9.25 8.65
C ASP A 142 -15.41 -10.03 8.23
N GLY A 143 -15.55 -10.87 7.21
CA GLY A 143 -14.41 -11.53 6.57
C GLY A 143 -13.68 -10.47 5.76
N GLY A 144 -12.83 -9.68 6.41
CA GLY A 144 -12.05 -8.65 5.74
C GLY A 144 -11.16 -9.22 4.63
N ASP A 145 -10.78 -8.36 3.69
CA ASP A 145 -9.95 -8.73 2.55
C ASP A 145 -8.71 -9.51 3.00
N SER A 146 -8.57 -10.72 2.46
CA SER A 146 -7.46 -11.60 2.80
C SER A 146 -6.61 -11.84 1.56
N THR A 147 -5.32 -11.56 1.68
CA THR A 147 -4.33 -11.81 0.62
C THR A 147 -3.24 -12.71 1.17
N SER A 148 -2.83 -13.70 0.38
CA SER A 148 -1.72 -14.60 0.70
C SER A 148 -0.83 -14.80 -0.50
N LEU A 149 0.49 -14.68 -0.30
CA LEU A 149 1.51 -15.02 -1.27
C LEU A 149 2.47 -16.03 -0.63
N ILE A 150 2.61 -17.21 -1.22
CA ILE A 150 3.52 -18.26 -0.78
C ILE A 150 4.40 -18.63 -1.98
N LEU A 151 5.71 -18.60 -1.77
CA LEU A 151 6.69 -19.00 -2.77
C LEU A 151 7.32 -20.33 -2.36
N THR A 152 7.37 -21.27 -3.29
CA THR A 152 7.97 -22.58 -3.10
C THR A 152 9.33 -22.64 -3.80
N TRP A 153 10.37 -22.86 -3.01
CA TRP A 153 11.75 -22.86 -3.45
C TRP A 153 12.34 -24.27 -3.40
N SER A 154 13.07 -24.65 -4.43
CA SER A 154 13.98 -25.80 -4.38
C SER A 154 15.35 -25.33 -3.91
N THR A 155 15.75 -25.80 -2.74
CA THR A 155 17.05 -25.50 -2.10
C THR A 155 17.90 -26.77 -2.00
N GLU A 156 19.17 -26.65 -1.58
CA GLU A 156 20.04 -27.80 -1.35
C GLU A 156 19.49 -28.78 -0.29
N ASP A 157 18.74 -28.26 0.69
CA ASP A 157 18.14 -29.03 1.78
C ASP A 157 16.75 -29.60 1.42
N GLY A 158 16.25 -29.35 0.21
CA GLY A 158 14.96 -29.80 -0.29
C GLY A 158 13.99 -28.66 -0.62
N THR A 159 12.70 -28.97 -0.68
CA THR A 159 11.66 -27.99 -1.02
C THR A 159 11.23 -27.20 0.21
N ARG A 160 11.16 -25.87 0.09
CA ARG A 160 10.73 -24.96 1.15
C ARG A 160 9.67 -23.99 0.65
N SER A 161 8.50 -24.01 1.27
CA SER A 161 7.43 -23.02 1.03
C SER A 161 7.48 -21.93 2.09
N ILE A 162 7.54 -20.67 1.66
CA ILE A 162 7.64 -19.50 2.56
C ILE A 162 6.51 -18.54 2.21
N ARG A 163 5.76 -18.11 3.23
CA ARG A 163 4.72 -17.08 3.09
C ARG A 163 5.37 -15.70 3.19
N TYR A 164 4.96 -14.77 2.35
CA TYR A 164 5.47 -13.39 2.33
C TYR A 164 4.34 -12.38 2.48
N ASN A 165 4.66 -11.24 3.09
CA ASN A 165 3.85 -10.03 2.93
C ASN A 165 4.10 -9.50 1.50
N PRO A 166 3.05 -9.30 0.69
CA PRO A 166 3.18 -8.62 -0.59
C PRO A 166 3.81 -7.23 -0.36
N PRO A 167 4.86 -6.85 -1.11
CA PRO A 167 5.45 -5.54 -0.99
C PRO A 167 4.50 -4.47 -1.56
N ASN A 168 4.59 -3.26 -1.01
CA ASN A 168 3.91 -2.08 -1.56
C ASN A 168 4.69 -1.58 -2.79
N ASP A 169 4.65 -2.34 -3.88
CA ASP A 169 5.38 -2.06 -5.12
C ASP A 169 4.52 -2.44 -6.32
N ARG A 170 4.38 -1.55 -7.29
CA ARG A 170 3.59 -1.73 -8.54
C ARG A 170 3.76 -3.06 -9.26
N ARG A 171 4.96 -3.67 -9.20
CA ARG A 171 5.20 -4.98 -9.82
C ARG A 171 4.33 -6.07 -9.18
N ILE A 172 3.83 -5.86 -7.95
CA ILE A 172 2.85 -6.74 -7.32
C ILE A 172 1.51 -6.73 -8.07
N HIS A 173 1.08 -5.57 -8.58
CA HIS A 173 -0.15 -5.45 -9.35
C HIS A 173 -0.02 -6.14 -10.71
N THR A 174 1.13 -5.99 -11.38
CA THR A 174 1.43 -6.75 -12.60
C THR A 174 1.45 -8.26 -12.33
N LEU A 175 2.08 -8.69 -11.22
CA LEU A 175 2.06 -10.10 -10.82
C LEU A 175 0.63 -10.60 -10.63
N ILE A 176 -0.20 -9.87 -9.90
CA ILE A 176 -1.60 -10.24 -9.66
C ILE A 176 -2.37 -10.33 -10.98
N ALA A 177 -2.26 -9.33 -11.87
CA ALA A 177 -2.92 -9.36 -13.17
C ALA A 177 -2.50 -10.55 -14.04
N LEU A 178 -1.23 -10.93 -14.01
CA LEU A 178 -0.73 -12.13 -14.69
C LEU A 178 -1.32 -13.41 -14.10
N LEU A 179 -1.37 -13.51 -12.78
CA LEU A 179 -1.93 -14.67 -12.08
C LEU A 179 -3.45 -14.78 -12.31
N GLU A 180 -4.16 -13.65 -12.35
CA GLU A 180 -5.59 -13.59 -12.72
C GLU A 180 -5.83 -14.07 -14.15
N GLU A 181 -5.02 -13.60 -15.11
CA GLU A 181 -5.15 -14.02 -16.51
C GLU A 181 -4.82 -15.50 -16.71
N LEU A 182 -3.91 -16.06 -15.91
CA LEU A 182 -3.68 -17.51 -15.88
C LEU A 182 -4.86 -18.28 -15.29
N ALA A 183 -5.49 -17.77 -14.23
CA ALA A 183 -6.66 -18.39 -13.61
C ALA A 183 -7.88 -18.36 -14.54
N ASP A 184 -8.16 -17.19 -15.13
CA ASP A 184 -9.34 -16.90 -15.94
C ASP A 184 -8.93 -16.22 -17.27
N PRO A 185 -8.51 -16.95 -18.30
CA PRO A 185 -7.94 -16.36 -19.51
C PRO A 185 -9.02 -15.72 -20.40
N ILE A 186 -9.21 -14.41 -20.27
CA ILE A 186 -10.19 -13.63 -21.06
C ILE A 186 -9.53 -12.58 -21.95
N GLY A 187 -8.20 -12.52 -21.98
CA GLY A 187 -7.42 -11.55 -22.72
C GLY A 187 -7.28 -10.22 -22.02
N ARG A 188 -7.08 -10.20 -20.68
CA ARG A 188 -6.78 -8.96 -19.94
C ARG A 188 -5.51 -8.32 -20.48
N GLU A 189 -5.52 -7.00 -20.58
CA GLU A 189 -4.28 -6.25 -20.76
C GLU A 189 -3.45 -6.35 -19.49
N ILE A 190 -2.24 -6.89 -19.60
CA ILE A 190 -1.31 -6.99 -18.48
C ILE A 190 -0.52 -5.67 -18.41
N PRO A 191 -0.64 -4.90 -17.31
CA PRO A 191 0.11 -3.67 -17.15
C PRO A 191 1.61 -3.97 -17.16
N ARG A 192 2.31 -3.55 -18.23
CA ARG A 192 3.77 -3.63 -18.27
C ARG A 192 4.32 -2.44 -17.49
N TYR A 193 5.14 -2.72 -16.49
CA TYR A 193 5.68 -1.76 -15.54
C TYR A 193 6.77 -0.86 -16.15
N ALA A 194 6.45 -0.07 -17.18
CA ALA A 194 7.21 1.16 -17.43
C ALA A 194 7.18 1.98 -16.11
N PRO A 195 8.32 2.51 -15.62
CA PRO A 195 8.34 3.34 -14.41
C PRO A 195 7.22 4.38 -14.45
N PRO A 196 6.23 4.33 -13.54
CA PRO A 196 5.24 5.37 -13.50
C PRO A 196 5.97 6.64 -13.08
N GLU A 197 5.66 7.70 -13.79
CA GLU A 197 6.28 8.98 -13.53
C GLU A 197 5.52 9.66 -12.39
N LEU A 198 6.24 10.44 -11.60
CA LEU A 198 5.62 11.38 -10.69
C LEU A 198 4.59 12.19 -11.50
N SER A 199 3.37 12.30 -10.98
CA SER A 199 2.27 13.01 -11.64
C SER A 199 1.57 14.01 -10.72
N GLY A 200 1.84 13.93 -9.43
CA GLY A 200 1.37 14.90 -8.47
C GLY A 200 2.01 14.76 -7.09
N PHE A 201 1.80 15.78 -6.29
CA PHE A 201 2.29 15.87 -4.92
C PHE A 201 1.30 16.62 -4.05
N TYR A 202 1.15 16.19 -2.79
CA TYR A 202 0.40 16.92 -1.78
C TYR A 202 1.11 16.90 -0.43
N MET A 203 1.20 18.05 0.22
CA MET A 203 1.66 18.19 1.60
C MET A 203 0.84 19.25 2.34
N GLY A 204 0.27 18.87 3.48
CA GLY A 204 -0.56 19.78 4.26
C GLY A 204 -0.42 19.60 5.77
N GLN A 205 -0.21 20.72 6.48
CA GLN A 205 -0.25 20.78 7.94
C GLN A 205 -1.41 21.64 8.42
N SER A 206 -2.21 21.05 9.30
CA SER A 206 -3.29 21.69 10.04
C SER A 206 -2.75 21.94 11.45
N GLY A 207 -2.95 23.14 11.96
CA GLY A 207 -2.21 23.72 13.04
C GLY A 207 -2.40 22.97 14.34
N ALA A 208 -1.28 22.53 14.93
CA ALA A 208 -1.19 22.36 16.37
C ALA A 208 -1.00 23.74 17.02
N LEU A 209 -1.13 23.83 18.36
CA LEU A 209 -1.05 25.05 19.18
C LEU A 209 0.15 25.99 18.87
N PHE A 210 1.18 25.50 18.17
CA PHE A 210 2.44 26.20 17.88
C PHE A 210 2.86 26.19 16.38
N SER A 211 2.04 25.68 15.46
CA SER A 211 2.39 25.61 14.02
C SER A 211 1.35 26.31 13.16
N LYS A 212 1.78 27.19 12.24
CA LYS A 212 0.89 27.80 11.24
C LYS A 212 0.44 26.78 10.19
N ASP A 213 -0.80 26.95 9.73
CA ASP A 213 -1.39 26.15 8.67
C ASP A 213 -0.65 26.37 7.35
N TYR A 214 -0.42 25.28 6.61
CA TYR A 214 -0.01 25.33 5.21
C TYR A 214 -0.53 24.12 4.45
N SER A 215 -0.71 24.28 3.15
CA SER A 215 -1.08 23.25 2.19
C SER A 215 -0.45 23.57 0.84
N PHE A 216 0.18 22.59 0.23
CA PHE A 216 0.72 22.66 -1.12
C PHE A 216 0.24 21.42 -1.88
N GLN A 217 -0.38 21.64 -3.03
CA GLN A 217 -0.78 20.60 -3.96
C GLN A 217 -0.23 20.96 -5.33
N PHE A 218 0.53 20.07 -5.94
CA PHE A 218 1.13 20.29 -7.25
C PHE A 218 0.83 19.07 -8.12
N ASP A 219 -0.09 19.20 -9.07
CA ASP A 219 -0.55 18.10 -9.92
C ASP A 219 -1.05 18.60 -11.27
N ARG A 220 -1.38 17.67 -12.18
CA ARG A 220 -2.07 18.03 -13.42
C ARG A 220 -3.50 18.49 -13.14
N GLY A 221 -3.87 19.62 -13.72
CA GLY A 221 -5.24 20.12 -13.71
C GLY A 221 -6.21 19.27 -14.53
N PRO A 222 -7.51 19.61 -14.55
CA PRO A 222 -8.44 19.02 -15.50
C PRO A 222 -8.07 19.43 -16.93
N SER A 223 -7.92 18.46 -17.85
CA SER A 223 -7.78 18.77 -19.27
C SER A 223 -9.10 19.32 -19.82
N VAL A 224 -9.06 20.49 -20.45
CA VAL A 224 -10.22 21.13 -21.08
C VAL A 224 -10.44 20.60 -22.51
N VAL A 225 -9.42 19.97 -23.11
CA VAL A 225 -9.40 19.50 -24.51
C VAL A 225 -8.96 18.05 -24.58
N TYR A 226 -9.82 17.19 -25.12
CA TYR A 226 -9.52 15.77 -25.30
C TYR A 226 -8.30 15.57 -26.20
N GLY A 227 -7.21 15.03 -25.64
CA GLY A 227 -5.96 14.75 -26.37
C GLY A 227 -4.82 15.76 -26.17
N GLU A 228 -5.02 16.81 -25.38
CA GLU A 228 -3.93 17.68 -24.92
C GLU A 228 -3.56 17.38 -23.46
N ASP A 229 -2.25 17.39 -23.18
CA ASP A 229 -1.73 17.27 -21.82
C ASP A 229 -2.28 18.41 -20.97
N ALA A 230 -2.90 18.05 -19.84
CA ALA A 230 -3.42 19.04 -18.92
C ALA A 230 -2.26 19.84 -18.30
N PRO A 231 -2.41 21.17 -18.13
CA PRO A 231 -1.37 21.97 -17.50
C PRO A 231 -1.15 21.55 -16.05
N TYR A 232 0.08 21.67 -15.57
CA TYR A 232 0.38 21.53 -14.15
C TYR A 232 -0.16 22.74 -13.37
N ILE A 233 -0.72 22.47 -12.20
CA ILE A 233 -1.30 23.47 -11.31
C ILE A 233 -0.69 23.35 -9.93
N LEU A 234 -0.10 24.43 -9.44
CA LEU A 234 0.27 24.59 -8.04
C LEU A 234 -0.88 25.29 -7.30
N ARG A 235 -1.46 24.62 -6.31
CA ARG A 235 -2.41 25.19 -5.36
C ARG A 235 -1.70 25.34 -4.03
N ALA A 236 -1.47 26.58 -3.61
CA ALA A 236 -0.80 26.86 -2.35
C ALA A 236 -1.69 27.65 -1.40
N ARG A 237 -1.64 27.24 -0.13
CA ARG A 237 -2.23 27.95 0.99
C ARG A 237 -1.19 28.02 2.11
N PHE A 238 -0.68 29.19 2.44
CA PHE A 238 0.30 29.33 3.53
C PHE A 238 0.42 30.77 4.01
N THR A 239 0.98 30.98 5.20
CA THR A 239 1.36 32.32 5.68
C THR A 239 2.87 32.50 5.61
N PRO A 240 3.39 33.37 4.73
CA PRO A 240 4.82 33.64 4.63
C PRO A 240 5.42 34.13 5.95
N SER A 241 6.70 33.82 6.18
CA SER A 241 7.45 34.35 7.31
C SER A 241 7.50 35.88 7.26
N GLY A 242 7.18 36.53 8.38
CA GLY A 242 7.15 38.00 8.46
C GLY A 242 5.90 38.67 7.87
N ARG A 243 5.02 37.94 7.18
CA ARG A 243 3.71 38.47 6.72
C ARG A 243 2.59 38.08 7.68
N LYS A 244 1.58 38.95 7.77
CA LYS A 244 0.35 38.72 8.57
C LYS A 244 -0.77 38.09 7.76
N GLN A 245 -0.72 38.19 6.44
CA GLN A 245 -1.76 37.73 5.54
C GLN A 245 -1.42 36.32 5.01
N GLU A 246 -2.44 35.47 4.99
CA GLU A 246 -2.41 34.16 4.34
C GLU A 246 -2.45 34.36 2.81
N ILE A 247 -1.61 33.62 2.09
CA ILE A 247 -1.69 33.46 0.65
C ILE A 247 -2.55 32.23 0.40
N TRP A 248 -3.52 32.38 -0.50
CA TRP A 248 -4.31 31.28 -1.05
C TRP A 248 -4.49 31.57 -2.53
N SER A 249 -3.82 30.79 -3.38
CA SER A 249 -3.83 30.99 -4.83
C SER A 249 -3.51 29.69 -5.57
N ASP A 250 -3.97 29.65 -6.81
CA ASP A 250 -3.73 28.58 -7.76
C ASP A 250 -3.00 29.18 -8.96
N TRP A 251 -1.91 28.55 -9.40
CA TRP A 251 -1.13 28.98 -10.55
C TRP A 251 -1.05 27.86 -11.58
N VAL A 252 -1.18 28.21 -12.85
CA VAL A 252 -0.73 27.34 -13.94
C VAL A 252 0.79 27.43 -13.99
N VAL A 253 1.43 26.28 -13.98
CA VAL A 253 2.88 26.13 -13.83
C VAL A 253 3.43 25.51 -15.12
N SER A 254 4.63 25.93 -15.52
CA SER A 254 5.28 25.42 -16.72
C SER A 254 5.77 23.98 -16.53
N ASP A 255 5.96 23.25 -17.64
CA ASP A 255 6.57 21.93 -17.62
C ASP A 255 8.02 21.99 -17.06
N GLU A 256 8.75 23.08 -17.30
CA GLU A 256 10.11 23.28 -16.75
C GLU A 256 10.11 23.32 -15.21
N GLU A 257 9.13 23.97 -14.60
CA GLU A 257 8.98 24.03 -13.14
C GLU A 257 8.51 22.69 -12.55
N TRP A 258 7.69 21.95 -13.29
CA TRP A 258 7.34 20.57 -12.94
C TRP A 258 8.57 19.65 -12.97
N ASP A 259 9.36 19.71 -14.03
CA ASP A 259 10.59 18.92 -14.19
C ASP A 259 11.61 19.28 -13.10
N ALA A 260 11.74 20.57 -12.76
CA ALA A 260 12.57 21.03 -11.66
C ALA A 260 12.11 20.46 -10.31
N PHE A 261 10.80 20.34 -10.08
CA PHE A 261 10.27 19.71 -8.88
C PHE A 261 10.55 18.20 -8.85
N THR A 262 10.35 17.50 -9.96
CA THR A 262 10.66 16.06 -10.08
C THR A 262 12.14 15.79 -9.75
N ALA A 263 13.05 16.57 -10.34
CA ALA A 263 14.48 16.46 -10.05
C ALA A 263 14.81 16.75 -8.58
N PHE A 264 14.16 17.75 -7.98
CA PHE A 264 14.31 18.05 -6.56
C PHE A 264 13.78 16.92 -5.66
N ALA A 265 12.64 16.31 -6.01
CA ALA A 265 12.06 15.18 -5.28
C ALA A 265 13.00 13.95 -5.29
N GLU A 266 13.66 13.69 -6.42
CA GLU A 266 14.72 12.68 -6.52
C GLU A 266 15.94 13.03 -5.65
N GLU A 267 16.41 14.27 -5.68
CA GLU A 267 17.57 14.74 -4.89
C GLU A 267 17.36 14.52 -3.38
N ILE A 268 16.17 14.82 -2.87
CA ILE A 268 15.84 14.62 -1.46
C ILE A 268 15.43 13.16 -1.14
N ARG A 269 15.47 12.28 -2.14
CA ARG A 269 15.10 10.86 -2.05
C ARG A 269 13.70 10.69 -1.47
N LEU A 270 12.75 11.48 -1.99
CA LEU A 270 11.40 11.58 -1.45
C LEU A 270 10.68 10.22 -1.42
N GLU A 271 10.85 9.40 -2.46
CA GLU A 271 10.24 8.07 -2.54
C GLU A 271 10.77 7.08 -1.49
N GLU A 272 12.01 7.27 -1.05
CA GLU A 272 12.66 6.39 -0.07
C GLU A 272 12.29 6.71 1.38
N GLN A 273 11.53 7.79 1.58
CA GLN A 273 10.96 8.09 2.89
C GLN A 273 10.06 6.93 3.35
N PRO A 274 9.98 6.64 4.65
CA PRO A 274 9.18 5.52 5.14
C PRO A 274 7.70 5.63 4.75
N ASP A 275 7.13 4.53 4.27
CA ASP A 275 5.69 4.41 4.07
C ASP A 275 4.97 4.54 5.43
N GLY A 276 3.92 5.35 5.50
CA GLY A 276 3.16 5.49 6.73
C GLY A 276 2.26 6.70 6.79
N SER A 277 1.13 6.52 7.48
CA SER A 277 -0.04 7.40 7.40
C SER A 277 -0.35 8.13 8.70
N SER A 278 -0.83 9.37 8.54
CA SER A 278 -1.51 10.26 9.50
C SER A 278 -0.68 11.13 10.46
N GLU A 279 0.51 10.70 10.92
CA GLU A 279 1.33 11.57 11.80
C GLU A 279 2.10 12.61 10.98
N LYS A 280 1.80 13.89 11.24
CA LYS A 280 2.49 15.00 10.57
C LYS A 280 3.90 15.19 11.16
N PRO A 281 4.92 15.49 10.32
CA PRO A 281 4.81 15.82 8.90
C PRO A 281 4.76 14.59 7.98
N ALA A 282 3.88 14.66 6.97
CA ALA A 282 3.70 13.62 5.96
C ALA A 282 3.30 14.27 4.62
N CYS A 283 3.50 13.55 3.52
CA CYS A 283 3.05 13.94 2.19
C CYS A 283 2.42 12.75 1.44
N THR A 284 1.72 13.07 0.36
CA THR A 284 1.18 12.10 -0.60
C THR A 284 1.83 12.35 -1.95
N ILE A 285 2.30 11.28 -2.59
CA ILE A 285 2.88 11.25 -3.92
C ILE A 285 1.87 10.55 -4.85
N TYR A 286 1.63 11.12 -6.02
CA TYR A 286 0.70 10.57 -7.03
C TYR A 286 1.48 10.18 -8.28
N TYR A 287 1.16 9.02 -8.84
CA TYR A 287 1.84 8.46 -10.00
C TYR A 287 0.93 8.41 -11.23
N SER A 288 1.53 8.40 -12.42
CA SER A 288 0.83 8.44 -13.71
C SER A 288 -0.11 7.25 -13.94
N ASP A 289 0.09 6.15 -13.23
CA ASP A 289 -0.76 4.95 -13.25
C ASP A 289 -1.94 5.01 -12.26
N GLY A 290 -2.09 6.12 -11.53
CA GLY A 290 -3.13 6.32 -10.54
C GLY A 290 -2.77 5.82 -9.14
N GLU A 291 -1.59 5.21 -8.93
CA GLU A 291 -1.12 4.86 -7.59
C GLU A 291 -0.86 6.12 -6.75
N GLN A 292 -1.07 5.96 -5.44
CA GLN A 292 -0.81 7.00 -4.45
C GLN A 292 -0.02 6.42 -3.29
N GLN A 293 1.09 7.07 -2.94
CA GLN A 293 1.92 6.66 -1.81
C GLN A 293 1.92 7.75 -0.74
N GLN A 294 1.67 7.36 0.51
CA GLN A 294 1.81 8.24 1.67
C GLN A 294 3.17 8.03 2.33
N LYS A 295 3.94 9.11 2.45
CA LYS A 295 5.28 9.10 3.02
C LYS A 295 5.30 9.87 4.34
N LYS A 296 5.86 9.24 5.39
CA LYS A 296 6.20 9.92 6.64
C LYS A 296 7.50 10.67 6.46
N LEU A 297 7.46 11.98 6.62
CA LEU A 297 8.61 12.83 6.39
C LEU A 297 9.43 12.98 7.67
N ASP A 298 10.75 12.90 7.55
CA ASP A 298 11.62 13.43 8.59
C ASP A 298 11.52 14.97 8.65
N GLN A 299 12.04 15.57 9.73
CA GLN A 299 11.95 17.01 9.93
C GLN A 299 12.72 17.84 8.90
N GLU A 300 13.77 17.28 8.31
CA GLU A 300 14.62 18.01 7.36
C GLU A 300 13.97 18.01 5.98
N THR A 301 13.55 16.84 5.51
CA THR A 301 12.81 16.66 4.25
C THR A 301 11.54 17.52 4.25
N ALA A 302 10.80 17.55 5.36
CA ALA A 302 9.62 18.41 5.50
C ALA A 302 9.94 19.92 5.42
N LYS A 303 11.10 20.36 5.94
CA LYS A 303 11.53 21.77 5.81
C LYS A 303 11.95 22.09 4.39
N GLN A 304 12.68 21.19 3.73
CA GLN A 304 13.14 21.37 2.34
C GLN A 304 11.94 21.49 1.40
N LEU A 305 10.98 20.57 1.47
CA LEU A 305 9.73 20.65 0.70
C LEU A 305 8.97 21.94 0.97
N ARG A 306 8.84 22.33 2.24
CA ARG A 306 8.14 23.56 2.59
C ARG A 306 8.86 24.80 2.05
N ALA A 307 10.18 24.84 2.11
CA ALA A 307 10.98 25.94 1.57
C ALA A 307 10.81 26.03 0.05
N TYR A 308 10.99 24.91 -0.66
CA TYR A 308 10.81 24.81 -2.11
C TYR A 308 9.47 25.38 -2.57
N PHE A 309 8.36 24.85 -2.02
CA PHE A 309 7.02 25.32 -2.43
C PHE A 309 6.69 26.74 -1.98
N THR A 310 7.28 27.19 -0.86
CA THR A 310 7.13 28.59 -0.43
C THR A 310 7.84 29.53 -1.41
N GLU A 311 9.05 29.20 -1.84
CA GLU A 311 9.82 29.99 -2.80
C GLU A 311 9.16 30.00 -4.17
N LEU A 312 8.78 28.84 -4.70
CA LEU A 312 8.06 28.72 -5.96
C LEU A 312 6.76 29.55 -5.96
N ALA A 313 5.93 29.41 -4.91
CA ALA A 313 4.69 30.18 -4.81
C ALA A 313 4.91 31.70 -4.68
N LEU A 314 6.02 32.15 -4.08
CA LEU A 314 6.35 33.57 -4.00
C LEU A 314 6.86 34.11 -5.34
N CYS A 315 7.67 33.35 -6.08
CA CYS A 315 8.10 33.71 -7.43
C CYS A 315 6.89 33.85 -8.36
N LEU A 316 6.01 32.85 -8.37
CA LEU A 316 4.78 32.86 -9.18
C LEU A 316 3.82 33.99 -8.80
N LEU A 317 3.83 34.46 -7.54
CA LEU A 317 3.05 35.61 -7.11
C LEU A 317 3.60 36.92 -7.65
N ASP A 318 4.93 37.08 -7.68
CA ASP A 318 5.59 38.30 -8.15
C ASP A 318 5.56 38.43 -9.69
N GLU A 319 5.39 37.31 -10.41
CA GLU A 319 5.26 37.26 -11.87
C GLU A 319 3.83 37.56 -12.39
N GLN A 320 2.83 37.63 -11.51
CA GLN A 320 1.49 38.06 -11.91
C GLN A 320 1.42 39.60 -12.07
N PRO A 321 0.97 40.12 -13.24
CA PRO A 321 0.96 41.55 -13.54
C PRO A 321 -0.05 42.40 -12.75
#